data_AF-A0A077ZV95-F1
#
_entry.id   AF-A0A077ZV95-F1
#
_cell.length_a   1.000
_cell.length_b   1.000
_cell.length_c   1.000
_cell.angle_alpha   90.00
_cell.angle_beta   90.00
_cell.angle_gamma   90.00
#
_symmetry.space_group_name_H-M   'P 1'
#
loop_
_entity.id
_entity.type
_entity.pdbx_description
1 polymer ?
#
loop_
_entity_poly.entity_id
_entity_poly.type
_entity_poly.pdbx_seq_one_letter_code
_entity_poly.pdbx_strand_id
1 'polypeptide(L)'
;MDGTVMNRKVAIDLNIRSAHYKVEEPTEVYIEWQRGGKHIDTKSRDIDPSQSSAMFNEKFQMKTVLEFDPSTNLFLKKHSVLALFRKKDKKLLGQTDFDLSIYANQNKPTGDKLVLKDCDQSDAFIEIFIKASAGEAETPSINSLKRPSTLFNIPTEELQKEEQERQKQKLLKQIKMAQGELQKEKEVASQHDKKIQEMSSTKQIPFQEYSDIKNKELKEMEAKIQNEQVRQEDAQKYLAAFSDIKLIFGNTIITEQEVQKQIDKLKKQIKMLEFDRDYKQLQVTSIYSMDNVY
;
A
#
# COMPACT_ATOMS: atom_id res chain seq x y z
N MET A 1 0.73 -33.57 22.87
CA MET A 1 0.11 -34.24 21.72
C MET A 1 0.47 -33.40 20.51
N ASP A 2 1.34 -33.89 19.64
CA ASP A 2 1.76 -33.15 18.45
C ASP A 2 0.58 -33.02 17.48
N GLY A 3 0.09 -31.80 17.31
CA GLY A 3 -0.99 -31.48 16.37
C GLY A 3 -0.52 -31.74 14.96
N THR A 4 -0.89 -32.88 14.40
CA THR A 4 -0.54 -33.25 13.02
C THR A 4 -1.38 -32.39 12.07
N VAL A 5 -0.77 -31.34 11.51
CA VAL A 5 -1.40 -30.54 10.45
C VAL A 5 -1.42 -31.34 9.15
N MET A 6 -2.59 -31.41 8.51
CA MET A 6 -2.79 -32.10 7.24
C MET A 6 -2.96 -31.11 6.09
N ASN A 7 -2.58 -31.50 4.89
CA ASN A 7 -2.80 -30.71 3.68
C ASN A 7 -4.07 -31.20 2.96
N ARG A 8 -5.04 -30.32 2.73
CA ARG A 8 -6.29 -30.63 2.01
C ARG A 8 -6.48 -29.74 0.79
N LYS A 9 -6.94 -30.34 -0.31
CA LYS A 9 -7.27 -29.62 -1.54
C LYS A 9 -8.62 -28.91 -1.40
N VAL A 10 -8.65 -27.64 -1.79
CA VAL A 10 -9.84 -26.77 -1.76
C VAL A 10 -9.97 -26.09 -3.12
N ALA A 11 -11.18 -26.03 -3.66
CA ALA A 11 -11.48 -25.21 -4.83
C ALA A 11 -12.01 -23.85 -4.35
N ILE A 12 -11.42 -22.78 -4.88
CA ILE A 12 -11.80 -21.39 -4.61
C ILE A 12 -12.41 -20.81 -5.89
N ASP A 13 -13.66 -20.38 -5.80
CA ASP A 13 -14.35 -19.56 -6.79
C ASP A 13 -14.40 -18.14 -6.26
N LEU A 14 -13.58 -17.24 -6.81
CA LEU A 14 -13.55 -15.82 -6.47
C LEU A 14 -14.20 -15.02 -7.61
N ASN A 15 -15.22 -14.24 -7.31
CA ASN A 15 -15.83 -13.29 -8.23
C ASN A 15 -15.50 -11.87 -7.76
N ILE A 16 -14.72 -11.14 -8.54
CA ILE A 16 -14.41 -9.73 -8.29
C ILE A 16 -15.52 -8.90 -8.95
N ARG A 17 -16.38 -8.30 -8.13
CA ARG A 17 -17.57 -7.58 -8.63
C ARG A 17 -17.22 -6.16 -9.04
N SER A 18 -16.64 -5.40 -8.14
CA SER A 18 -16.36 -3.98 -8.34
C SER A 18 -15.19 -3.49 -7.47
N ALA A 19 -14.61 -2.37 -7.87
CA ALA A 19 -13.72 -1.56 -7.02
C ALA A 19 -14.34 -0.18 -6.84
N HIS A 20 -14.29 0.34 -5.62
CA HIS A 20 -14.63 1.72 -5.30
C HIS A 20 -13.35 2.50 -4.98
N TYR A 21 -13.11 3.56 -5.75
CA TYR A 21 -11.96 4.45 -5.59
C TYR A 21 -12.29 5.77 -6.29
N LYS A 22 -12.14 6.91 -5.61
CA LYS A 22 -12.46 8.24 -6.16
C LYS A 22 -11.36 8.69 -7.10
N VAL A 23 -11.75 9.19 -8.27
CA VAL A 23 -10.82 9.71 -9.28
C VAL A 23 -11.38 11.03 -9.83
N GLU A 24 -10.49 11.96 -10.19
CA GLU A 24 -10.87 13.25 -10.78
C GLU A 24 -11.19 13.12 -12.27
N GLU A 25 -10.52 12.17 -12.95
CA GLU A 25 -10.68 11.89 -14.38
C GLU A 25 -10.91 10.39 -14.60
N PRO A 26 -11.60 9.99 -15.69
CA PRO A 26 -11.76 8.58 -16.04
C PRO A 26 -10.42 7.86 -16.04
N THR A 27 -10.28 6.88 -15.14
CA THR A 27 -9.00 6.21 -14.89
C THR A 27 -9.16 4.72 -15.14
N GLU A 28 -8.42 4.20 -16.12
CA GLU A 28 -8.37 2.78 -16.41
C GLU A 28 -7.60 2.04 -15.30
N VAL A 29 -8.23 1.05 -14.70
CA VAL A 29 -7.69 0.25 -13.58
C VAL A 29 -7.89 -1.25 -13.81
N TYR A 30 -7.08 -2.06 -13.13
CA TYR A 30 -7.26 -3.51 -13.05
C TYR A 30 -6.95 -4.00 -11.64
N ILE A 31 -7.50 -5.15 -11.26
CA ILE A 31 -7.22 -5.80 -9.98
C ILE A 31 -6.30 -6.99 -10.23
N GLU A 32 -5.22 -7.07 -9.46
CA GLU A 32 -4.36 -8.24 -9.37
C GLU A 32 -4.73 -9.05 -8.13
N TRP A 33 -5.02 -10.34 -8.32
CA TRP A 33 -5.15 -11.29 -7.24
C TRP A 33 -3.85 -12.06 -7.04
N GLN A 34 -3.19 -11.82 -5.91
CA GLN A 34 -1.94 -12.50 -5.55
C GLN A 34 -2.17 -13.56 -4.46
N ARG A 35 -1.55 -14.72 -4.66
CA ARG A 35 -1.44 -15.78 -3.65
C ARG A 35 -0.08 -16.48 -3.75
N GLY A 36 0.78 -16.21 -2.77
CA GLY A 36 2.17 -16.68 -2.81
C GLY A 36 2.89 -16.13 -4.04
N GLY A 37 3.52 -17.01 -4.83
CA GLY A 37 4.18 -16.63 -6.08
C GLY A 37 3.28 -16.58 -7.32
N LYS A 38 1.97 -16.85 -7.20
CA LYS A 38 1.03 -16.79 -8.32
C LYS A 38 0.21 -15.51 -8.26
N HIS A 39 0.00 -14.89 -9.42
CA HIS A 39 -0.85 -13.72 -9.60
C HIS A 39 -1.78 -13.93 -10.80
N ILE A 40 -2.97 -13.32 -10.75
CA ILE A 40 -3.97 -13.35 -11.81
C ILE A 40 -4.61 -11.96 -11.89
N ASP A 41 -4.64 -11.39 -13.07
CA ASP A 41 -5.20 -10.06 -13.31
C ASP A 41 -6.63 -10.13 -13.85
N THR A 42 -7.46 -9.16 -13.48
CA THR A 42 -8.70 -8.86 -14.20
C THR A 42 -8.41 -8.18 -15.54
N LYS A 43 -9.43 -8.07 -16.38
CA LYS A 43 -9.41 -7.11 -17.48
C LYS A 43 -9.40 -5.69 -16.91
N SER A 44 -8.85 -4.76 -17.68
CA SER A 44 -8.94 -3.35 -17.35
C SER A 44 -10.38 -2.85 -17.43
N ARG A 45 -10.74 -1.93 -16.54
CA ARG A 45 -12.02 -1.21 -16.51
C ARG A 45 -11.78 0.24 -16.11
N ASP A 46 -12.58 1.14 -16.64
CA ASP A 46 -12.52 2.55 -16.22
C ASP A 46 -13.30 2.76 -14.94
N ILE A 47 -12.73 3.54 -14.02
CA ILE A 47 -13.48 4.14 -12.92
C ILE A 47 -14.19 5.36 -13.48
N ASP A 48 -15.53 5.35 -13.41
CA ASP A 48 -16.36 6.51 -13.70
C ASP A 48 -16.25 7.52 -12.54
N PRO A 49 -15.77 8.76 -12.76
CA PRO A 49 -15.68 9.77 -11.71
C PRO A 49 -17.02 10.04 -11.00
N SER A 50 -18.14 9.93 -11.73
CA SER A 50 -19.49 10.21 -11.19
C SER A 50 -19.95 9.16 -10.18
N GLN A 51 -19.50 7.91 -10.35
CA GLN A 51 -19.85 6.79 -9.47
C GLN A 51 -18.70 6.38 -8.55
N SER A 52 -17.48 6.86 -8.82
CA SER A 52 -16.24 6.48 -8.15
C SER A 52 -16.07 4.96 -8.06
N SER A 53 -16.52 4.23 -9.09
CA SER A 53 -16.44 2.77 -9.10
C SER A 53 -16.17 2.21 -10.49
N ALA A 54 -15.50 1.05 -10.53
CA ALA A 54 -15.29 0.24 -11.72
C ALA A 54 -15.95 -1.13 -11.53
N MET A 55 -16.74 -1.57 -12.52
CA MET A 55 -17.47 -2.85 -12.50
C MET A 55 -16.70 -3.90 -13.31
N PHE A 56 -16.27 -4.97 -12.65
CA PHE A 56 -15.51 -6.08 -13.27
C PHE A 56 -16.40 -7.27 -13.57
N ASN A 57 -17.07 -7.82 -12.55
CA ASN A 57 -17.84 -9.06 -12.58
C ASN A 57 -17.05 -10.24 -13.18
N GLU A 58 -15.79 -10.39 -12.76
CA GLU A 58 -14.90 -11.43 -13.27
C GLU A 58 -14.76 -12.58 -12.29
N LYS A 59 -14.98 -13.81 -12.79
CA LYS A 59 -14.88 -15.04 -12.01
C LYS A 59 -13.54 -15.73 -12.25
N PHE A 60 -12.82 -15.97 -11.16
CA PHE A 60 -11.61 -16.78 -11.09
C PHE A 60 -11.88 -18.08 -10.36
N GLN A 61 -11.39 -19.18 -10.91
CA GLN A 61 -11.47 -20.49 -10.27
C GLN A 61 -10.05 -21.02 -10.04
N MET A 62 -9.75 -21.40 -8.81
CA MET A 62 -8.42 -21.89 -8.46
C MET A 62 -8.49 -23.06 -7.48
N LYS A 63 -7.79 -24.14 -7.83
CA LYS A 63 -7.53 -25.24 -6.90
C LYS A 63 -6.30 -24.91 -6.06
N THR A 64 -6.42 -25.06 -4.74
CA THR A 64 -5.36 -24.79 -3.77
C THR A 64 -5.23 -25.89 -2.74
N VAL A 65 -4.09 -25.94 -2.07
CA VAL A 65 -3.89 -26.74 -0.87
C VAL A 65 -3.91 -25.80 0.32
N LEU A 66 -4.77 -26.09 1.29
CA LEU A 66 -4.82 -25.41 2.57
C LEU A 66 -4.38 -26.38 3.67
N GLU A 67 -3.67 -25.84 4.66
CA GLU A 67 -3.35 -26.55 5.89
C GLU A 67 -4.63 -26.68 6.71
N PHE A 68 -4.84 -27.87 7.26
CA PHE A 68 -6.03 -28.27 7.97
C PHE A 68 -5.61 -28.90 9.29
N ASP A 69 -6.12 -28.35 10.38
CA ASP A 69 -5.89 -28.87 11.72
C ASP A 69 -7.01 -29.86 12.07
N PRO A 70 -6.71 -31.17 12.17
CA PRO A 70 -7.70 -32.19 12.50
C PRO A 70 -8.25 -32.05 13.92
N SER A 71 -7.51 -31.41 14.84
CA SER A 71 -7.93 -31.27 16.23
C SER A 71 -9.04 -30.23 16.39
N THR A 72 -8.93 -29.13 15.65
CA THR A 72 -9.95 -28.06 15.62
C THR A 72 -10.96 -28.25 14.49
N ASN A 73 -10.68 -29.16 13.54
CA ASN A 73 -11.47 -29.38 12.33
C ASN A 73 -11.60 -28.10 11.47
N LEU A 74 -10.56 -27.26 11.47
CA LEU A 74 -10.52 -25.98 10.76
C LEU A 74 -9.29 -25.89 9.86
N PHE A 75 -9.46 -25.19 8.74
CA PHE A 75 -8.35 -24.73 7.92
C PHE A 75 -7.57 -23.65 8.65
N LEU A 76 -6.25 -23.74 8.60
CA LEU A 76 -5.34 -22.72 9.09
C LEU A 76 -5.28 -21.54 8.12
N LYS A 77 -4.96 -20.37 8.68
CA LYS A 77 -4.89 -19.09 7.97
C LYS A 77 -4.02 -19.19 6.71
N LYS A 78 -4.61 -18.83 5.57
CA LYS A 78 -3.91 -18.73 4.28
C LYS A 78 -4.14 -17.36 3.66
N HIS A 79 -3.08 -16.57 3.71
CA HIS A 79 -3.07 -15.20 3.23
C HIS A 79 -3.18 -15.10 1.71
N SER A 80 -3.96 -14.13 1.25
CA SER A 80 -4.11 -13.72 -0.14
C SER A 80 -4.32 -12.21 -0.23
N VAL A 81 -3.92 -11.60 -1.34
CA VAL A 81 -3.95 -10.14 -1.53
C VAL A 81 -4.74 -9.81 -2.79
N LEU A 82 -5.57 -8.77 -2.73
CA LEU A 82 -6.10 -8.09 -3.91
C LEU A 82 -5.48 -6.69 -3.97
N ALA A 83 -4.87 -6.35 -5.09
CA ALA A 83 -4.26 -5.05 -5.32
C ALA A 83 -4.92 -4.35 -6.51
N LEU A 84 -5.28 -3.08 -6.34
CA LEU A 84 -5.85 -2.24 -7.38
C LEU A 84 -4.74 -1.40 -8.03
N PHE A 85 -4.59 -1.51 -9.34
CA PHE A 85 -3.57 -0.81 -10.10
C PHE A 85 -4.17 0.11 -11.15
N ARG A 86 -3.55 1.27 -11.35
CA ARG A 86 -3.79 2.12 -12.52
C ARG A 86 -3.09 1.54 -13.74
N LYS A 87 -3.80 1.38 -14.86
CA LYS A 87 -3.26 0.70 -16.04
C LYS A 87 -2.14 1.48 -16.73
N LYS A 88 -2.32 2.80 -16.86
CA LYS A 88 -1.43 3.70 -17.61
C LYS A 88 0.03 3.62 -17.16
N ASP A 89 0.27 3.58 -15.85
CA ASP A 89 1.62 3.64 -15.25
C ASP A 89 1.91 2.49 -14.29
N LYS A 90 0.97 1.53 -14.16
CA LYS A 90 1.05 0.41 -13.21
C LYS A 90 1.26 0.88 -11.76
N LYS A 91 0.79 2.09 -11.42
CA LYS A 91 0.85 2.58 -10.04
C LYS A 91 -0.15 1.82 -9.18
N LEU A 92 0.32 1.32 -8.03
CA LEU A 92 -0.54 0.77 -7.00
C LEU A 92 -1.43 1.89 -6.43
N LEU A 93 -2.73 1.69 -6.49
CA LEU A 93 -3.72 2.59 -5.91
C LEU A 93 -4.10 2.18 -4.48
N GLY A 94 -4.01 0.89 -4.17
CA GLY A 94 -4.24 0.34 -2.84
C GLY A 94 -4.32 -1.18 -2.88
N GLN A 95 -4.20 -1.83 -1.73
CA GLN A 95 -4.27 -3.28 -1.62
C GLN A 95 -5.00 -3.74 -0.37
N THR A 96 -5.57 -4.94 -0.39
CA THR A 96 -6.23 -5.54 0.77
C THR A 96 -5.86 -6.99 0.91
N ASP A 97 -5.74 -7.41 2.17
CA ASP A 97 -5.47 -8.79 2.54
C ASP A 97 -6.77 -9.49 2.91
N PHE A 98 -6.88 -10.76 2.56
CA PHE A 98 -7.97 -11.62 3.02
C PHE A 98 -7.47 -13.04 3.26
N ASP A 99 -8.17 -13.76 4.13
CA ASP A 99 -7.80 -15.11 4.53
C ASP A 99 -8.71 -16.14 3.87
N LEU A 100 -8.14 -16.97 3.00
CA LEU A 100 -8.86 -18.03 2.30
C LEU A 100 -9.43 -19.10 3.25
N SER A 101 -8.82 -19.26 4.43
CA SER A 101 -9.26 -20.24 5.43
C SER A 101 -10.65 -19.92 5.97
N ILE A 102 -10.97 -18.64 6.13
CA ILE A 102 -12.27 -18.16 6.61
C ILE A 102 -13.39 -18.71 5.71
N TYR A 103 -13.23 -18.54 4.40
CA TYR A 103 -14.23 -18.99 3.42
C TYR A 103 -14.27 -20.51 3.28
N ALA A 104 -13.11 -21.18 3.37
CA ALA A 104 -13.03 -22.64 3.35
C ALA A 104 -13.72 -23.29 4.56
N ASN A 105 -13.62 -22.65 5.73
CA ASN A 105 -14.29 -23.09 6.97
C ASN A 105 -15.80 -22.84 6.93
N GLN A 106 -16.27 -21.77 6.27
CA GLN A 106 -17.69 -21.46 6.17
C GLN A 106 -18.45 -22.36 5.18
N ASN A 107 -17.78 -22.86 4.13
CA ASN A 107 -18.35 -23.70 3.06
C ASN A 107 -19.65 -23.13 2.45
N LYS A 108 -19.79 -21.81 2.43
CA LYS A 108 -20.92 -21.08 1.87
C LYS A 108 -20.40 -19.94 0.99
N PRO A 109 -21.17 -19.51 -0.02
CA PRO A 109 -20.85 -18.31 -0.76
C PRO A 109 -20.99 -17.07 0.14
N THR A 110 -19.95 -16.26 0.19
CA THR A 110 -19.89 -15.04 1.03
C THR A 110 -19.55 -13.84 0.15
N GLY A 111 -20.26 -12.74 0.36
CA GLY A 111 -19.96 -11.45 -0.29
C GLY A 111 -19.34 -10.50 0.73
N ASP A 112 -18.17 -9.96 0.40
CA ASP A 112 -17.39 -9.10 1.29
C ASP A 112 -16.97 -7.80 0.60
N LYS A 113 -16.86 -6.74 1.40
CA LYS A 113 -16.27 -5.45 1.00
C LYS A 113 -14.94 -5.30 1.71
N LEU A 114 -13.86 -5.51 0.96
CA LEU A 114 -12.50 -5.50 1.48
C LEU A 114 -11.91 -4.10 1.32
N VAL A 115 -11.72 -3.41 2.45
CA VAL A 115 -11.20 -2.03 2.48
C VAL A 115 -9.74 -2.02 2.04
N LEU A 116 -9.41 -1.11 1.12
CA LEU A 116 -8.04 -0.93 0.64
C LEU A 116 -7.17 -0.27 1.71
N LYS A 117 -5.96 -0.78 1.85
CA LYS A 117 -4.85 -0.22 2.61
C LYS A 117 -3.84 0.38 1.64
N ASP A 118 -2.88 1.13 2.19
CA ASP A 118 -1.79 1.76 1.44
C ASP A 118 -2.32 2.68 0.33
N CYS A 119 -3.42 3.38 0.60
CA CYS A 119 -4.07 4.31 -0.31
C CYS A 119 -4.44 5.62 0.40
N ASP A 120 -4.61 6.69 -0.39
CA ASP A 120 -4.94 8.02 0.12
C ASP A 120 -6.42 8.16 0.56
N GLN A 121 -7.23 7.11 0.37
CA GLN A 121 -8.69 7.16 0.52
C GLN A 121 -9.17 6.11 1.52
N SER A 122 -9.69 6.57 2.66
CA SER A 122 -10.16 5.68 3.73
C SER A 122 -11.44 4.91 3.40
N ASP A 123 -12.19 5.33 2.38
CA ASP A 123 -13.44 4.69 1.95
C ASP A 123 -13.30 3.82 0.70
N ALA A 124 -12.07 3.62 0.20
CA ALA A 124 -11.83 2.77 -0.96
C ALA A 124 -11.92 1.28 -0.58
N PHE A 125 -12.55 0.47 -1.43
CA PHE A 125 -12.73 -0.98 -1.19
C PHE A 125 -12.86 -1.78 -2.49
N ILE A 126 -12.63 -3.09 -2.41
CA ILE A 126 -12.94 -4.06 -3.45
C ILE A 126 -14.10 -4.94 -2.97
N GLU A 127 -15.17 -5.03 -3.77
CA GLU A 127 -16.29 -5.93 -3.50
C GLU A 127 -16.05 -7.28 -4.18
N ILE A 128 -16.08 -8.34 -3.37
CA ILE A 128 -15.90 -9.71 -3.84
C ILE A 128 -17.07 -10.59 -3.44
N PHE A 129 -17.25 -11.66 -4.20
CA PHE A 129 -18.08 -12.79 -3.84
C PHE A 129 -17.25 -14.06 -3.97
N ILE A 130 -17.06 -14.79 -2.88
CA ILE A 130 -16.16 -15.93 -2.82
C ILE A 130 -16.87 -17.15 -2.29
N LYS A 131 -16.59 -18.31 -2.89
CA LYS A 131 -17.04 -19.62 -2.44
C LYS A 131 -15.85 -20.56 -2.40
N ALA A 132 -15.67 -21.23 -1.28
CA ALA A 132 -14.68 -22.28 -1.13
C ALA A 132 -15.37 -23.62 -0.91
N SER A 133 -14.93 -24.67 -1.61
CA SER A 133 -15.42 -26.02 -1.42
C SER A 133 -14.26 -26.98 -1.13
N ALA A 134 -14.32 -27.62 0.04
CA ALA A 134 -13.40 -28.67 0.44
C ALA A 134 -13.95 -30.02 -0.03
N GLY A 135 -13.31 -30.65 -1.02
CA GLY A 135 -13.66 -32.02 -1.42
C GLY A 135 -13.51 -32.33 -2.92
N GLU A 136 -12.84 -33.46 -3.19
CA GLU A 136 -12.74 -34.26 -4.42
C GLU A 136 -13.25 -33.62 -5.72
N ALA A 137 -12.47 -32.71 -6.29
CA ALA A 137 -12.73 -32.27 -7.66
C ALA A 137 -12.25 -33.36 -8.64
N GLU A 138 -13.11 -34.34 -8.91
CA GLU A 138 -13.06 -35.19 -10.11
C GLU A 138 -12.65 -34.32 -11.30
N THR A 139 -11.48 -34.61 -11.85
CA THR A 139 -11.12 -34.15 -13.19
C THR A 139 -12.17 -34.67 -14.17
N PRO A 140 -12.71 -33.86 -15.09
CA PRO A 140 -13.60 -34.37 -16.12
C PRO A 140 -12.79 -35.33 -17.00
N SER A 141 -13.02 -36.63 -16.81
CA SER A 141 -12.45 -37.69 -17.65
C SER A 141 -13.17 -37.64 -19.00
N ILE A 142 -12.38 -37.48 -20.05
CA ILE A 142 -12.85 -37.44 -21.44
C ILE A 142 -13.54 -38.76 -21.75
N ASN A 143 -14.81 -38.65 -22.17
CA ASN A 143 -15.71 -39.76 -22.47
C ASN A 143 -15.07 -40.88 -23.29
N SER A 144 -15.17 -42.08 -22.72
CA SER A 144 -14.99 -43.38 -23.34
C SER A 144 -15.96 -43.60 -24.50
N LEU A 145 -15.44 -43.77 -25.72
CA LEU A 145 -16.17 -44.35 -26.84
C LEU A 145 -16.00 -45.88 -26.81
N LYS A 146 -17.13 -46.58 -26.64
CA LYS A 146 -17.26 -48.04 -26.71
C LYS A 146 -17.56 -48.50 -28.15
N ARG A 147 -16.76 -49.47 -28.62
CA ARG A 147 -17.08 -50.64 -29.50
C ARG A 147 -17.38 -50.35 -31.00
N PRO A 148 -17.19 -51.32 -31.94
CA PRO A 148 -17.34 -52.77 -31.77
C PRO A 148 -16.24 -53.70 -32.34
N SER A 149 -16.37 -54.95 -31.91
CA SER A 149 -15.60 -56.16 -32.20
C SER A 149 -15.79 -56.68 -33.63
N THR A 150 -14.69 -57.12 -34.24
CA THR A 150 -14.72 -58.05 -35.38
C THR A 150 -13.62 -59.10 -35.21
N LEU A 151 -14.04 -60.36 -35.23
CA LEU A 151 -13.21 -61.56 -35.21
C LEU A 151 -12.40 -61.69 -36.50
N PHE A 152 -11.08 -61.85 -36.40
CA PHE A 152 -10.28 -62.58 -37.38
C PHE A 152 -9.14 -63.32 -36.67
N ASN A 153 -9.06 -64.62 -36.96
CA ASN A 153 -8.24 -65.61 -36.28
C ASN A 153 -7.15 -66.06 -37.26
N ILE A 154 -5.90 -65.57 -37.13
CA ILE A 154 -4.71 -66.04 -37.86
C ILE A 154 -3.45 -65.80 -36.96
N PRO A 155 -2.32 -66.50 -37.15
CA PRO A 155 -1.60 -67.32 -36.16
C PRO A 155 -0.74 -66.51 -35.16
N THR A 156 -0.62 -67.03 -33.94
CA THR A 156 -0.46 -66.26 -32.69
C THR A 156 0.96 -66.09 -32.15
N GLU A 157 2.03 -66.31 -32.93
CA GLU A 157 3.41 -66.16 -32.41
C GLU A 157 4.16 -64.92 -32.92
N GLU A 158 3.84 -64.42 -34.11
CA GLU A 158 4.59 -63.30 -34.72
C GLU A 158 4.05 -61.93 -34.24
N LEU A 159 2.74 -61.82 -34.05
CA LEU A 159 2.06 -60.64 -33.49
C LEU A 159 2.42 -60.38 -32.01
N GLN A 160 2.61 -61.44 -31.22
CA GLN A 160 3.00 -61.30 -29.81
C GLN A 160 4.43 -60.79 -29.66
N LYS A 161 5.35 -61.20 -30.54
CA LYS A 161 6.72 -60.67 -30.57
C LYS A 161 6.75 -59.20 -31.01
N GLU A 162 5.94 -58.83 -31.99
CA GLU A 162 5.85 -57.43 -32.43
C GLU A 162 5.27 -56.51 -31.35
N GLU A 163 4.26 -57.00 -30.61
CA GLU A 163 3.67 -56.24 -29.50
C GLU A 163 4.64 -56.08 -28.31
N GLN A 164 5.39 -57.14 -27.98
CA GLN A 164 6.45 -57.07 -26.97
C GLN A 164 7.57 -56.09 -27.37
N GLU A 165 7.99 -56.10 -28.63
CA GLU A 165 9.03 -55.17 -29.10
C GLU A 165 8.52 -53.70 -29.11
N ARG A 166 7.25 -53.47 -29.47
CA ARG A 166 6.62 -52.15 -29.33
C ARG A 166 6.53 -51.69 -27.87
N GLN A 167 6.22 -52.58 -26.93
CA GLN A 167 6.22 -52.26 -25.50
C GLN A 167 7.62 -51.94 -24.99
N LYS A 168 8.62 -52.73 -25.38
CA LYS A 168 10.03 -52.51 -25.05
C LYS A 168 10.55 -51.17 -25.60
N GLN A 169 10.20 -50.80 -26.83
CA GLN A 169 10.55 -49.49 -27.39
C GLN A 169 9.87 -48.33 -26.64
N LYS A 170 8.61 -48.49 -26.21
CA LYS A 170 7.92 -47.49 -25.38
C LYS A 170 8.60 -47.31 -24.02
N LEU A 171 8.98 -48.40 -23.36
CA LEU A 171 9.70 -48.38 -22.09
C LEU A 171 11.08 -47.71 -22.25
N LEU A 172 11.82 -48.04 -23.30
CA LEU A 172 13.11 -47.39 -23.59
C LEU A 172 12.98 -45.88 -23.81
N LYS A 173 11.92 -45.43 -24.50
CA LYS A 173 11.62 -43.99 -24.64
C LYS A 173 11.29 -43.35 -23.30
N GLN A 174 10.50 -44.01 -22.44
CA GLN A 174 10.19 -43.51 -21.10
C GLN A 174 11.44 -43.40 -20.22
N ILE A 175 12.32 -44.40 -20.24
CA ILE A 175 13.59 -44.38 -19.52
C ILE A 175 14.46 -43.21 -19.99
N LYS A 176 14.55 -42.98 -21.31
CA LYS A 176 15.32 -41.87 -21.88
C LYS A 176 14.75 -40.50 -21.47
N MET A 177 13.43 -40.35 -21.41
CA MET A 177 12.80 -39.12 -20.93
C MET A 177 13.07 -38.90 -19.44
N ALA A 178 12.90 -39.93 -18.61
CA ALA A 178 13.16 -39.85 -17.17
C ALA A 178 14.64 -39.52 -16.86
N GLN A 179 15.58 -40.08 -17.64
CA GLN A 179 17.00 -39.71 -17.52
C GLN A 179 17.26 -38.25 -17.89
N GLY A 180 16.57 -37.72 -18.90
CA GLY A 180 16.64 -36.30 -19.28
C GLY A 180 16.06 -35.37 -18.21
N GLU A 181 14.95 -35.76 -17.58
CA GLU A 181 14.34 -35.02 -16.46
C GLU A 181 15.26 -35.01 -15.24
N LEU A 182 15.84 -36.16 -14.88
CA LEU A 182 16.79 -36.28 -13.77
C LEU A 182 18.02 -35.38 -13.98
N GLN A 183 18.52 -35.28 -15.21
CA GLN A 183 19.66 -34.41 -15.53
C GLN A 183 19.30 -32.92 -15.35
N LYS A 184 18.11 -32.50 -15.81
CA LYS A 184 17.62 -31.14 -15.60
C LYS A 184 17.43 -30.82 -14.11
N GLU A 185 16.92 -31.76 -13.34
CA GLU A 185 16.73 -31.59 -11.90
C GLU A 185 18.06 -31.44 -11.16
N LYS A 186 19.09 -32.19 -11.56
CA LYS A 186 20.47 -32.02 -11.05
C LYS A 186 21.06 -30.65 -11.38
N GLU A 187 20.82 -30.14 -12.59
CA GLU A 187 21.26 -28.79 -12.98
C GLU A 187 20.57 -27.70 -12.16
N VAL A 188 19.26 -27.85 -11.91
CA VAL A 188 18.48 -26.94 -11.04
C VAL A 188 18.99 -26.99 -9.60
N ALA A 189 19.25 -28.19 -9.06
CA ALA A 189 19.81 -28.34 -7.72
C ALA A 189 21.18 -27.64 -7.60
N SER A 190 22.07 -27.81 -8.59
CA SER A 190 23.37 -27.14 -8.60
C SER A 190 23.26 -25.61 -8.67
N GLN A 191 22.27 -25.08 -9.40
CA GLN A 191 21.99 -23.64 -9.42
C GLN A 191 21.47 -23.14 -8.06
N HIS A 192 20.63 -23.93 -7.39
CA HIS A 192 20.16 -23.60 -6.04
C HIS A 192 21.31 -23.59 -5.02
N ASP A 193 22.23 -24.54 -5.08
CA ASP A 193 23.38 -24.59 -4.19
C ASP A 193 24.28 -23.36 -4.36
N LYS A 194 24.54 -22.94 -5.60
CA LYS A 194 25.28 -21.70 -5.88
C LYS A 194 24.58 -20.47 -5.28
N LYS A 195 23.25 -20.40 -5.41
CA LYS A 195 22.45 -19.30 -4.86
C LYS A 195 22.44 -19.28 -3.33
N ILE A 196 22.41 -20.45 -2.68
CA ILE A 196 22.55 -20.57 -1.22
C ILE A 196 23.93 -20.07 -0.78
N GLN A 197 24.98 -20.45 -1.50
CA GLN A 197 26.34 -20.01 -1.22
C GLN A 197 26.49 -18.48 -1.38
N GLU A 198 25.91 -17.89 -2.42
CA GLU A 198 25.85 -16.44 -2.62
C GLU A 198 25.13 -15.73 -1.46
N MET A 199 23.96 -16.23 -1.04
CA MET A 199 23.23 -15.69 0.11
C MET A 199 24.03 -15.78 1.41
N SER A 200 24.79 -16.86 1.61
CA SER A 200 25.66 -17.01 2.78
C SER A 200 26.91 -16.10 2.74
N SER A 201 27.34 -15.68 1.55
CA SER A 201 28.50 -14.79 1.36
C SER A 201 28.16 -13.30 1.45
N THR A 202 26.87 -12.95 1.37
CA THR A 202 26.40 -11.58 1.57
C THR A 202 26.56 -11.26 3.05
N LYS A 203 27.55 -10.42 3.40
CA LYS A 203 27.86 -10.00 4.77
C LYS A 203 26.58 -9.68 5.54
N GLN A 204 26.17 -10.61 6.40
CA GLN A 204 25.16 -10.33 7.40
C GLN A 204 25.79 -9.30 8.33
N ILE A 205 25.35 -8.04 8.22
CA ILE A 205 25.54 -7.08 9.32
C ILE A 205 24.90 -7.78 10.53
N PRO A 206 25.67 -8.10 11.58
CA PRO A 206 25.13 -8.78 12.74
C PRO A 206 23.91 -8.00 13.23
N PHE A 207 22.85 -8.71 13.63
CA PHE A 207 21.62 -8.09 14.11
C PHE A 207 21.88 -6.97 15.14
N GLN A 208 22.92 -7.13 15.95
CA GLN A 208 23.40 -6.14 16.90
C GLN A 208 23.79 -4.80 16.25
N GLU A 209 24.58 -4.83 15.18
CA GLU A 209 25.04 -3.63 14.48
C GLU A 209 23.89 -2.95 13.73
N TYR A 210 22.96 -3.72 13.16
CA TYR A 210 21.71 -3.18 12.60
C TYR A 210 20.84 -2.51 13.68
N SER A 211 20.71 -3.16 14.85
CA SER A 211 19.98 -2.62 15.99
C SER A 211 20.61 -1.32 16.50
N ASP A 212 21.94 -1.25 16.56
CA ASP A 212 22.66 -0.05 17.02
C ASP A 212 22.48 1.12 16.04
N ILE A 213 22.52 0.85 14.73
CA ILE A 213 22.21 1.85 13.69
C ILE A 213 20.78 2.38 13.87
N LYS A 214 19.79 1.49 14.05
CA LYS A 214 18.40 1.89 14.23
C LYS A 214 18.15 2.67 15.51
N ASN A 215 18.80 2.30 16.62
CA ASN A 215 18.73 3.05 17.87
C ASN A 215 19.35 4.45 17.74
N LYS A 216 20.43 4.60 16.96
CA LYS A 216 21.03 5.90 16.69
C LYS A 216 20.11 6.79 15.85
N GLU A 217 19.53 6.25 14.77
CA GLU A 217 18.54 6.95 13.93
C GLU A 217 17.33 7.42 14.74
N LEU A 218 16.86 6.58 15.68
CA LEU A 218 15.71 6.88 16.54
C LEU A 218 16.01 8.06 17.48
N LYS A 219 17.17 8.06 18.13
CA LYS A 219 17.62 9.19 18.98
C LYS A 219 17.76 10.50 18.20
N GLU A 220 18.24 10.44 16.96
CA GLU A 220 18.34 11.64 16.11
C GLU A 220 16.95 12.19 15.72
N MET A 221 15.96 11.32 15.52
CA MET A 221 14.57 11.74 15.28
C MET A 221 13.92 12.35 16.53
N GLU A 222 14.14 11.76 17.70
CA GLU A 222 13.64 12.32 18.98
C GLU A 222 14.16 13.74 19.22
N ALA A 223 15.46 13.97 18.98
CA ALA A 223 16.06 15.30 19.09
C ALA A 223 15.46 16.32 18.10
N LYS A 224 15.14 15.90 16.88
CA LYS A 224 14.47 16.75 15.88
C LYS A 224 13.05 17.12 16.30
N ILE A 225 12.29 16.17 16.83
CA ILE A 225 10.92 16.42 17.32
C ILE A 225 10.94 17.42 18.48
N GLN A 226 11.85 17.24 19.42
CA GLN A 226 11.95 18.13 20.58
C GLN A 226 12.32 19.57 20.18
N ASN A 227 13.24 19.73 19.22
CA ASN A 227 13.57 21.05 18.68
C ASN A 227 12.39 21.71 17.96
N GLU A 228 11.59 20.95 17.20
CA GLU A 228 10.41 21.51 16.53
C GLU A 228 9.32 21.90 17.54
N GLN A 229 9.15 21.15 18.64
CA GLN A 229 8.24 21.51 19.72
C GLN A 229 8.63 22.85 20.36
N VAL A 230 9.91 23.05 20.69
CA VAL A 230 10.40 24.33 21.22
C VAL A 230 10.14 25.47 20.22
N ARG A 231 10.35 25.21 18.92
CA ARG A 231 10.07 26.20 17.87
C ARG A 231 8.59 26.57 17.79
N GLN A 232 7.70 25.60 17.96
CA GLN A 232 6.25 25.82 17.98
C GLN A 232 5.81 26.60 19.22
N GLU A 233 6.37 26.27 20.39
CA GLU A 233 6.11 27.02 21.63
C GLU A 233 6.53 28.49 21.50
N ASP A 234 7.70 28.75 20.94
CA ASP A 234 8.16 30.11 20.70
C ASP A 234 7.28 30.85 19.68
N ALA A 235 6.87 30.18 18.59
CA ALA A 235 5.92 30.74 17.63
C ALA A 235 4.58 31.09 18.29
N GLN A 236 4.09 30.25 19.21
CA GLN A 236 2.87 30.53 19.98
C GLN A 236 3.05 31.74 20.91
N LYS A 237 4.21 31.90 21.56
CA LYS A 237 4.50 33.11 22.36
C LYS A 237 4.47 34.37 21.51
N TYR A 238 5.03 34.33 20.30
CA TYR A 238 4.94 35.46 19.37
C TYR A 238 3.49 35.76 18.97
N LEU A 239 2.69 34.74 18.64
CA LEU A 239 1.29 34.92 18.30
C LEU A 239 0.47 35.49 19.46
N ALA A 240 0.72 35.03 20.68
CA ALA A 240 0.11 35.57 21.89
C ALA A 240 0.46 37.05 22.07
N ALA A 241 1.73 37.43 21.93
CA ALA A 241 2.16 38.83 21.98
C ALA A 241 1.48 39.68 20.89
N PHE A 242 1.33 39.16 19.66
CA PHE A 242 0.59 39.84 18.59
C PHE A 242 -0.90 40.00 18.93
N SER A 243 -1.51 39.00 19.54
CA SER A 243 -2.89 39.07 20.01
C SER A 243 -3.05 40.14 21.08
N ASP A 244 -2.15 40.21 22.05
CA ASP A 244 -2.16 41.22 23.12
C ASP A 244 -2.00 42.64 22.55
N ILE A 245 -1.07 42.83 21.60
CA ILE A 245 -0.91 44.09 20.86
C ILE A 245 -2.23 44.46 20.15
N LYS A 246 -2.86 43.51 19.45
CA LYS A 246 -4.14 43.74 18.77
C LYS A 246 -5.27 44.10 19.75
N LEU A 247 -5.23 43.57 20.97
CA LEU A 247 -6.20 43.87 22.03
C LEU A 247 -6.01 45.29 22.60
N ILE A 248 -4.76 45.73 22.75
CA ILE A 248 -4.40 47.08 23.22
C ILE A 248 -4.78 48.15 22.18
N PHE A 249 -4.57 47.89 20.89
CA PHE A 249 -4.84 48.86 19.81
C PHE A 249 -6.24 48.76 19.19
N GLY A 250 -7.01 47.72 19.54
CA GLY A 250 -8.33 47.44 18.97
C GLY A 250 -8.32 47.13 17.46
N ASN A 251 -9.50 47.05 16.84
CA ASN A 251 -9.64 46.93 15.38
C ASN A 251 -9.28 48.22 14.61
N THR A 252 -8.85 49.25 15.32
CA THR A 252 -8.34 50.47 14.74
C THR A 252 -7.01 50.16 14.05
N ILE A 253 -7.04 50.11 12.73
CA ILE A 253 -5.84 50.01 11.91
C ILE A 253 -5.08 51.34 12.09
N ILE A 254 -4.24 51.40 13.12
CA ILE A 254 -3.26 52.47 13.27
C ILE A 254 -2.18 52.16 12.25
N THR A 255 -2.33 52.70 11.05
CA THR A 255 -1.30 52.60 10.02
C THR A 255 -0.10 53.44 10.45
N GLU A 256 1.09 53.03 10.01
CA GLU A 256 2.33 53.80 10.20
C GLU A 256 2.17 55.25 9.73
N GLN A 257 1.38 55.47 8.66
CA GLN A 257 1.03 56.80 8.16
C GLN A 257 0.22 57.64 9.16
N GLU A 258 -0.71 57.02 9.89
CA GLU A 258 -1.55 57.73 10.86
C GLU A 258 -0.74 58.10 12.11
N VAL A 259 0.18 57.21 12.54
CA VAL A 259 1.18 57.54 13.58
C VAL A 259 2.06 58.70 13.13
N GLN A 260 2.56 58.66 11.89
CA GLN A 260 3.42 59.70 11.35
C GLN A 260 2.70 61.06 11.27
N LYS A 261 1.42 61.08 10.85
CA LYS A 261 0.60 62.30 10.87
C LYS A 261 0.45 62.89 12.27
N GLN A 262 0.26 62.06 13.29
CA GLN A 262 0.17 62.53 14.68
C GLN A 262 1.51 63.08 15.16
N ILE A 263 2.62 62.41 14.84
CA ILE A 263 3.98 62.91 15.12
C ILE A 263 4.19 64.28 14.47
N ASP A 264 3.81 64.45 13.20
CA ASP A 264 3.99 65.71 12.48
C ASP A 264 3.10 66.83 13.04
N LYS A 265 1.88 66.51 13.50
CA LYS A 265 1.00 67.45 14.19
C LYS A 265 1.60 67.92 15.52
N LEU A 266 2.14 67.00 16.32
CA LEU A 266 2.81 67.32 17.57
C LEU A 266 4.08 68.16 17.33
N LYS A 267 4.89 67.82 16.33
CA LYS A 267 6.06 68.62 15.95
C LYS A 267 5.69 70.06 15.59
N LYS A 268 4.59 70.26 14.85
CA LYS A 268 4.07 71.62 14.55
C LYS A 268 3.64 72.37 15.81
N GLN A 269 2.95 71.70 16.74
CA GLN A 269 2.54 72.31 18.00
C GLN A 269 3.74 72.70 18.87
N ILE A 270 4.74 71.82 19.00
CA ILE A 270 5.99 72.12 19.70
C ILE A 270 6.64 73.37 19.09
N LYS A 271 6.76 73.43 17.76
CA LYS A 271 7.37 74.56 17.08
C LYS A 271 6.62 75.89 17.30
N MET A 272 5.28 75.86 17.39
CA MET A 272 4.52 77.06 17.75
C MET A 272 4.75 77.49 19.20
N LEU A 273 4.81 76.52 20.12
CA LEU A 273 5.07 76.81 21.53
C LEU A 273 6.48 77.36 21.75
N GLU A 274 7.47 76.85 21.01
CA GLU A 274 8.83 77.39 20.99
C GLU A 274 8.84 78.84 20.47
N PHE A 275 8.11 79.13 19.39
CA PHE A 275 7.99 80.48 18.86
C PHE A 275 7.31 81.45 19.86
N ASP A 276 6.22 81.03 20.51
CA ASP A 276 5.52 81.82 21.53
C ASP A 276 6.41 82.07 22.76
N ARG A 277 7.16 81.05 23.19
CA ARG A 277 8.16 81.19 24.26
C ARG A 277 9.21 82.24 23.90
N ASP A 278 9.81 82.14 22.72
CA ASP A 278 10.87 83.03 22.27
C ASP A 278 10.36 84.47 22.10
N TYR A 279 9.14 84.63 21.57
CA TYR A 279 8.46 85.92 21.47
C TYR A 279 8.23 86.57 22.83
N LYS A 280 7.70 85.80 23.81
CA LYS A 280 7.52 86.28 25.18
C LYS A 280 8.85 86.63 25.85
N GLN A 281 9.90 85.86 25.60
CA GLN A 281 11.24 86.12 26.13
C GLN A 281 11.83 87.41 25.56
N LEU A 282 11.62 87.68 24.28
CA LEU A 282 11.95 88.97 23.63
C LEU A 282 11.19 90.14 24.26
N GLN A 283 9.88 90.00 24.48
CA GLN A 283 9.09 91.04 25.15
C GLN A 283 9.61 91.35 26.55
N VAL A 284 9.87 90.31 27.36
CA VAL A 284 10.45 90.46 28.70
C VAL A 284 11.81 91.17 28.62
N THR A 285 12.68 90.73 27.73
CA THR A 285 14.01 91.35 27.55
C THR A 285 13.90 92.82 27.15
N SER A 286 12.94 93.17 26.26
CA SER A 286 12.72 94.55 25.83
C SER A 286 12.27 95.47 26.97
N ILE A 287 11.41 94.99 27.87
CA ILE A 287 10.94 95.72 29.04
C ILE A 287 12.11 95.99 29.99
N TYR A 288 12.90 94.97 30.33
CA TYR A 288 14.02 95.12 31.27
C TYR A 288 15.26 95.80 30.68
N SER A 289 15.35 95.93 29.35
CA SER A 289 16.43 96.67 28.68
C SER A 289 16.20 98.19 28.64
N MET A 290 14.97 98.65 28.86
CA MET A 290 14.62 100.09 28.92
C MET A 290 14.90 100.72 30.29
N ASP A 291 15.00 99.92 31.36
CA ASP A 291 15.20 100.40 32.74
C ASP A 291 16.68 100.65 33.12
N ASN A 292 17.64 100.43 32.22
CA ASN A 292 19.08 100.65 32.45
C ASN A 292 19.64 101.93 31.79
N VAL A 293 18.77 102.90 31.46
CA VAL A 293 19.18 104.24 31.00
C VAL A 293 18.89 105.26 32.10
N TYR A 294 19.60 105.17 33.22
CA TYR A 294 19.82 106.27 34.18
C TYR A 294 21.16 106.07 34.90
#